data_AF-A0A536TLX4-F1
#
_entry.id   AF-A0A536TLX4-F1
#
_cell.length_a   1.000
_cell.length_b   1.000
_cell.length_c   1.000
_cell.angle_alpha   90.00
_cell.angle_beta   90.00
_cell.angle_gamma   90.00
#
_symmetry.space_group_name_H-M   'P 1'
#
loop_
_entity.id
_entity.type
_entity.pdbx_description
1 polymer ?
#
loop_
_entity_poly.entity_id
_entity_poly.type
_entity_poly.pdbx_seq_one_letter_code
_entity_poly.pdbx_strand_id
1 'polypeptide(L)'
;DAQRQATKDAATLAGLPVLRLLNEPTAAAIAYGLDNAAEGTYAVYDLGGGTFDISILKLSRGVFEVLSTNGDSALGGDDFDHRIFCWALEQAHVAPPSPADARLLLVRARETKEKLTGHDAARLTATLSDGTHVDLELTNEVFM
;
A
#
# COMPACT_ATOMS: atom_id res chain seq x y z
N ASP A 1 -20.43 3.24 9.25
CA ASP A 1 -21.66 3.15 8.43
C ASP A 1 -21.69 4.06 7.20
N ALA A 2 -21.37 5.36 7.31
CA ALA A 2 -21.42 6.28 6.16
C ALA A 2 -20.53 5.86 4.97
N GLN A 3 -19.27 5.47 5.21
CA GLN A 3 -18.37 4.98 4.15
C GLN A 3 -18.90 3.72 3.47
N ARG A 4 -19.40 2.74 4.25
CA ARG A 4 -20.02 1.52 3.71
C ARG A 4 -21.23 1.83 2.83
N GLN A 5 -22.05 2.82 3.20
CA GLN A 5 -23.17 3.23 2.37
C GLN A 5 -22.67 3.91 1.09
N ALA A 6 -21.70 4.82 1.18
CA ALA A 6 -21.09 5.46 0.02
C ALA A 6 -20.52 4.44 -0.98
N THR A 7 -19.87 3.37 -0.51
CA THR A 7 -19.38 2.28 -1.39
C THR A 7 -20.52 1.55 -2.09
N LYS A 8 -21.65 1.27 -1.40
CA LYS A 8 -22.84 0.65 -2.02
C LYS A 8 -23.48 1.56 -3.06
N ASP A 9 -23.57 2.84 -2.76
CA ASP A 9 -24.17 3.83 -3.65
C ASP A 9 -23.31 3.98 -4.91
N ALA A 10 -21.99 4.03 -4.76
CA ALA A 10 -21.06 4.04 -5.89
C ALA A 10 -21.20 2.80 -6.79
N ALA A 11 -21.33 1.61 -6.20
CA ALA A 11 -21.56 0.38 -6.96
C ALA A 11 -22.92 0.38 -7.68
N THR A 12 -23.96 0.91 -7.03
CA THR A 12 -25.30 1.05 -7.63
C THR A 12 -25.29 2.02 -8.81
N LEU A 13 -24.60 3.16 -8.68
CA LEU A 13 -24.40 4.12 -9.77
C LEU A 13 -23.63 3.52 -10.95
N ALA A 14 -22.70 2.59 -10.68
CA ALA A 14 -21.99 1.83 -11.70
C ALA A 14 -22.81 0.68 -12.31
N GLY A 15 -24.06 0.46 -11.86
CA GLY A 15 -24.92 -0.63 -12.33
C GLY A 15 -24.53 -2.01 -11.80
N LEU A 16 -23.74 -2.09 -10.71
CA LEU A 16 -23.27 -3.32 -10.12
C LEU A 16 -24.18 -3.75 -8.93
N PRO A 17 -24.81 -4.92 -8.98
CA PRO A 17 -25.63 -5.40 -7.86
C PRO A 17 -24.74 -5.79 -6.67
N VAL A 18 -24.90 -5.12 -5.52
CA VAL A 18 -24.14 -5.40 -4.30
C VAL A 18 -24.84 -6.49 -3.47
N LEU A 19 -24.37 -7.73 -3.58
CA LEU A 19 -24.90 -8.85 -2.80
C LEU A 19 -24.51 -8.79 -1.33
N ARG A 20 -23.24 -8.45 -1.06
CA ARG A 20 -22.70 -8.31 0.29
C ARG A 20 -21.45 -7.45 0.23
N LEU A 21 -21.27 -6.58 1.23
CA LEU A 21 -19.98 -5.98 1.51
C LEU A 21 -19.24 -6.86 2.51
N LEU A 22 -18.06 -7.33 2.11
CA LEU A 22 -17.17 -8.10 2.95
C LEU A 22 -16.13 -7.16 3.57
N ASN A 23 -15.73 -7.43 4.82
CA ASN A 23 -14.61 -6.72 5.42
C ASN A 23 -13.31 -7.27 4.84
N GLU A 24 -12.35 -6.40 4.54
CA GLU A 24 -11.02 -6.76 4.04
C GLU A 24 -10.33 -7.88 4.83
N PRO A 25 -10.25 -7.87 6.18
CA PRO A 25 -9.58 -8.95 6.90
C PRO A 25 -10.27 -10.31 6.73
N THR A 26 -11.60 -10.32 6.59
CA THR A 26 -12.35 -11.56 6.30
C THR A 26 -12.16 -11.99 4.85
N ALA A 27 -12.13 -11.04 3.91
CA ALA A 27 -11.86 -11.32 2.50
C ALA A 27 -10.46 -11.92 2.30
N ALA A 28 -9.45 -11.34 2.95
CA ALA A 28 -8.07 -11.82 2.94
C ALA A 28 -7.96 -13.23 3.54
N ALA A 29 -8.62 -13.48 4.68
CA ALA A 29 -8.63 -14.80 5.30
C ALA A 29 -9.27 -15.88 4.39
N ILE A 30 -10.38 -15.56 3.72
CA ILE A 30 -11.02 -16.45 2.76
C ILE A 30 -10.12 -16.67 1.53
N ALA A 31 -9.51 -15.61 0.99
CA ALA A 31 -8.64 -15.70 -0.19
C ALA A 31 -7.38 -16.54 0.07
N TYR A 32 -6.86 -16.52 1.30
CA TYR A 32 -5.76 -17.38 1.72
C TYR A 32 -6.16 -18.86 1.87
N GLY A 33 -7.47 -19.17 1.80
CA GLY A 33 -7.99 -20.53 1.98
C GLY A 33 -8.06 -20.95 3.45
N LEU A 34 -8.09 -19.99 4.38
CA LEU A 34 -8.20 -20.31 5.80
C LEU A 34 -9.54 -20.98 6.13
N ASP A 35 -10.58 -20.85 5.31
CA ASP A 35 -11.85 -21.55 5.49
C ASP A 35 -11.69 -23.09 5.47
N ASN A 36 -10.60 -23.58 4.88
CA ASN A 36 -10.19 -24.99 4.86
C ASN A 36 -8.97 -25.28 5.75
N ALA A 37 -8.47 -24.29 6.49
CA ALA A 37 -7.34 -24.45 7.41
C ALA A 37 -7.78 -25.00 8.77
N ALA A 38 -6.79 -25.35 9.60
CA ALA A 38 -7.05 -25.79 10.97
C ALA A 38 -7.74 -24.69 11.78
N GLU A 39 -8.61 -25.08 12.72
CA GLU A 39 -9.12 -24.13 13.71
C GLU A 39 -7.95 -23.46 14.44
N GLY A 40 -8.10 -22.17 14.73
CA GLY A 40 -7.00 -21.42 15.30
C GLY A 40 -7.21 -19.92 15.33
N THR A 41 -6.18 -19.22 15.80
CA THR A 41 -6.12 -17.76 15.83
C THR A 41 -5.13 -17.29 14.78
N TYR A 42 -5.56 -16.35 13.96
CA TYR A 42 -4.84 -15.83 12.81
C TYR A 42 -4.70 -14.32 12.93
N ALA A 43 -3.54 -13.79 12.55
CA ALA A 43 -3.35 -12.36 12.35
C ALA A 43 -3.39 -12.09 10.85
N VAL A 44 -4.27 -11.17 10.43
CA VAL A 44 -4.23 -10.58 9.10
C VAL A 44 -3.51 -9.24 9.23
N TYR A 45 -2.38 -9.14 8.55
CA TYR A 45 -1.56 -7.93 8.44
C TYR A 45 -1.76 -7.35 7.05
N ASP A 46 -2.38 -6.18 6.97
CA ASP A 46 -2.70 -5.50 5.72
C ASP A 46 -2.01 -4.13 5.69
N LEU A 47 -0.93 -4.02 4.91
CA LEU A 47 -0.22 -2.75 4.70
C LEU A 47 -0.39 -2.36 3.24
N GLY A 48 -1.39 -1.52 2.99
CA GLY A 48 -1.78 -1.06 1.67
C GLY A 48 -1.00 0.17 1.21
N GLY A 49 -1.56 0.88 0.23
CA GLY A 49 -0.98 2.13 -0.29
C GLY A 49 -1.06 3.30 0.69
N GLY A 50 -2.17 3.47 1.40
CA GLY A 50 -2.36 4.61 2.32
C GLY A 50 -2.89 4.24 3.71
N THR A 51 -3.13 2.96 3.98
CA THR A 51 -3.62 2.49 5.27
C THR A 51 -2.88 1.23 5.70
N PHE A 52 -2.79 1.07 7.02
CA PHE A 52 -2.29 -0.11 7.68
C PHE A 52 -3.37 -0.64 8.63
N ASP A 53 -3.78 -1.88 8.45
CA ASP A 53 -4.76 -2.54 9.30
C ASP A 53 -4.22 -3.90 9.79
N ILE A 54 -4.44 -4.19 11.06
CA ILE A 54 -4.16 -5.49 11.66
C ILE A 54 -5.40 -6.02 12.35
N SER A 55 -5.78 -7.25 12.01
CA SER A 55 -6.94 -7.92 12.59
C SER A 55 -6.56 -9.30 13.14
N ILE A 56 -7.07 -9.62 14.32
CA ILE A 56 -6.97 -10.96 14.89
C ILE A 56 -8.29 -11.67 14.65
N LEU A 57 -8.24 -12.78 13.93
CA LEU A 57 -9.37 -13.62 13.61
C LEU A 57 -9.26 -14.95 14.34
N LYS A 58 -10.38 -15.49 14.76
CA LYS A 58 -10.51 -16.87 15.22
C LYS A 58 -11.33 -17.66 14.22
N LEU A 59 -10.77 -18.76 13.73
CA LEU A 59 -11.51 -19.74 12.96
C LEU A 59 -11.94 -20.87 13.89
N SER A 60 -13.24 -21.08 14.01
CA SER A 60 -13.80 -22.26 14.66
C SER A 60 -15.02 -22.73 13.90
N ARG A 61 -15.11 -24.04 13.64
CA ARG A 61 -16.22 -24.68 12.93
C ARG A 61 -16.56 -24.01 11.60
N GLY A 62 -15.54 -23.59 10.85
CA GLY A 62 -15.69 -22.92 9.54
C GLY A 62 -16.19 -21.48 9.61
N VAL A 63 -16.28 -20.88 10.80
CA VAL A 63 -16.72 -19.48 10.97
C VAL A 63 -15.54 -18.62 11.42
N PHE A 64 -15.32 -17.51 10.70
CA PHE A 64 -14.40 -16.47 11.12
C PHE A 64 -15.07 -15.50 12.08
N GLU A 65 -14.49 -15.37 13.27
CA GLU A 65 -14.82 -14.35 14.25
C GLU A 65 -13.67 -13.34 14.31
N VAL A 66 -13.96 -12.07 14.12
CA VAL A 66 -12.97 -11.00 14.33
C VAL A 66 -12.92 -10.71 15.82
N LEU A 67 -11.80 -11.01 16.47
CA LEU A 67 -11.60 -10.78 17.91
C LEU A 67 -11.22 -9.32 18.19
N SER A 68 -10.38 -8.74 17.33
CA SER A 68 -9.92 -7.36 17.47
C SER A 68 -9.39 -6.85 16.13
N THR A 69 -9.57 -5.56 15.89
CA THR A 69 -8.98 -4.83 14.75
C THR A 69 -8.39 -3.52 15.26
N ASN A 70 -7.22 -3.16 14.76
CA ASN A 70 -6.58 -1.86 14.97
C ASN A 70 -5.76 -1.51 13.74
N GLY A 71 -5.25 -0.29 13.65
CA GLY A 71 -4.50 0.16 12.47
C GLY A 71 -4.14 1.64 12.52
N ASP A 72 -3.61 2.11 11.41
CA ASP A 72 -3.33 3.51 11.12
C ASP A 72 -3.87 3.87 9.72
N SER A 73 -4.83 4.78 9.68
CA SER A 73 -5.47 5.23 8.44
C SER A 73 -4.64 6.22 7.61
N ALA A 74 -3.44 6.57 8.09
CA ALA A 74 -2.53 7.51 7.47
C ALA A 74 -1.10 6.95 7.36
N LEU A 75 -0.98 5.63 7.24
CA LEU A 75 0.29 4.92 7.06
C LEU A 75 0.14 3.89 5.94
N GLY A 76 1.00 3.94 4.92
CA GLY A 76 1.04 2.93 3.87
C GLY A 76 2.25 3.07 2.93
N GLY A 77 2.15 2.37 1.80
CA GLY A 77 3.15 2.38 0.73
C GLY A 77 3.51 3.77 0.20
N ASP A 78 2.56 4.70 0.22
CA ASP A 78 2.71 6.08 -0.26
C ASP A 78 3.66 6.88 0.64
N ASP A 79 3.71 6.60 1.94
CA ASP A 79 4.66 7.22 2.88
C ASP A 79 6.10 6.79 2.56
N PHE A 80 6.30 5.53 2.20
CA PHE A 80 7.61 5.04 1.75
C PHE A 80 8.01 5.68 0.41
N ASP A 81 7.06 5.82 -0.52
CA ASP A 81 7.31 6.50 -1.81
C ASP A 81 7.70 7.96 -1.59
N HIS A 82 7.00 8.65 -0.68
CA HIS A 82 7.32 10.02 -0.31
C HIS A 82 8.70 10.12 0.37
N ARG A 83 9.06 9.17 1.25
CA ARG A 83 10.37 9.15 1.91
C ARG A 83 11.53 8.94 0.92
N ILE A 84 11.35 8.06 -0.07
CA ILE A 84 12.31 7.85 -1.17
C ILE A 84 12.39 9.09 -2.06
N PHE A 85 11.25 9.73 -2.35
CA PHE A 85 11.21 10.99 -3.07
C PHE A 85 12.05 12.08 -2.38
N CYS A 86 11.85 12.28 -1.07
CA CYS A 86 12.65 13.23 -0.29
C CYS A 86 14.15 12.88 -0.32
N TRP A 87 14.49 11.61 -0.13
CA TRP A 87 15.87 11.14 -0.24
C TRP A 87 16.47 11.44 -1.62
N ALA A 88 15.72 11.23 -2.70
CA ALA A 88 16.20 11.50 -4.05
C ALA A 88 16.46 13.00 -4.28
N LEU A 89 15.61 13.88 -3.75
CA LEU A 89 15.84 15.33 -3.81
C LEU A 89 17.12 15.73 -3.06
N GLU A 90 17.33 15.17 -1.87
CA GLU A 90 18.51 15.43 -1.04
C GLU A 90 19.80 14.94 -1.74
N GLN A 91 19.83 13.70 -2.22
CA GLN A 91 21.03 13.11 -2.85
C GLN A 91 21.38 13.77 -4.18
N ALA A 92 20.37 14.09 -5.01
CA ALA A 92 20.59 14.76 -6.27
C ALA A 92 20.78 16.28 -6.12
N HIS A 93 20.70 16.82 -4.90
CA HIS A 93 20.79 18.25 -4.59
C HIS A 93 19.80 19.10 -5.43
N VAL A 94 18.60 18.56 -5.63
CA VAL A 94 17.55 19.16 -6.44
C VAL A 94 16.74 20.12 -5.56
N ALA A 95 16.61 21.37 -6.01
CA ALA A 95 15.73 22.34 -5.37
C ALA A 95 14.26 21.85 -5.43
N PRO A 96 13.35 22.37 -4.59
CA PRO A 96 11.95 21.96 -4.62
C PRO A 96 11.38 21.95 -6.04
N PRO A 97 10.99 20.78 -6.58
CA PRO A 97 10.63 20.63 -7.98
C PRO A 97 9.26 21.26 -8.28
N SER A 98 8.98 21.46 -9.58
CA SER A 98 7.63 21.81 -10.03
C SER A 98 6.63 20.69 -9.64
N PRO A 99 5.31 20.95 -9.54
CA PRO A 99 4.33 19.90 -9.25
C PRO A 99 4.36 18.73 -10.26
N ALA A 100 4.70 19.01 -11.52
CA ALA A 100 4.82 17.98 -12.56
C ALA A 100 6.05 17.09 -12.33
N ASP A 101 7.20 17.71 -12.03
CA ASP A 101 8.45 16.99 -11.74
C ASP A 101 8.37 16.24 -10.40
N ALA A 102 7.70 16.81 -9.40
CA ALA A 102 7.41 16.14 -8.13
C ALA A 102 6.62 14.85 -8.35
N ARG A 103 5.57 14.91 -9.18
CA ARG A 103 4.76 13.74 -9.54
C ARG A 103 5.58 12.71 -10.31
N LEU A 104 6.44 13.13 -11.23
CA LEU A 104 7.35 12.25 -11.95
C LEU A 104 8.28 11.50 -10.98
N LEU A 105 8.91 12.22 -10.05
CA LEU A 105 9.83 11.63 -9.08
C LEU A 105 9.11 10.70 -8.08
N LEU A 106 7.89 11.03 -7.65
CA LEU A 106 7.06 10.12 -6.82
C LEU A 106 6.73 8.82 -7.56
N VAL A 107 6.37 8.88 -8.84
CA VAL A 107 6.16 7.66 -9.66
C VAL A 107 7.44 6.84 -9.75
N ARG A 108 8.59 7.48 -9.95
CA ARG A 108 9.89 6.79 -9.99
C ARG A 108 10.29 6.22 -8.64
N ALA A 109 9.99 6.91 -7.54
CA ALA A 109 10.20 6.41 -6.19
C ALA A 109 9.41 5.10 -5.96
N ARG A 110 8.12 5.08 -6.32
CA ARG A 110 7.28 3.87 -6.25
C ARG A 110 7.83 2.73 -7.08
N GLU A 111 8.14 2.97 -8.35
CA GLU A 111 8.71 1.93 -9.23
C GLU A 111 10.05 1.40 -8.70
N THR A 112 10.86 2.25 -8.06
CA THR A 112 12.14 1.87 -7.45
C THR A 112 11.90 1.00 -6.22
N LYS A 113 10.99 1.40 -5.32
CA LYS A 113 10.55 0.62 -4.15
C LYS A 113 10.04 -0.76 -4.55
N GLU A 114 9.14 -0.82 -5.54
CA GLU A 114 8.56 -2.07 -6.03
C GLU A 114 9.64 -3.02 -6.56
N LYS A 115 10.60 -2.51 -7.33
CA LYS A 115 11.73 -3.31 -7.84
C LYS A 115 12.64 -3.83 -6.71
N LEU A 116 12.87 -3.02 -5.69
CA LEU A 116 13.72 -3.34 -4.55
C LEU A 116 13.20 -4.55 -3.74
N THR A 117 11.89 -4.82 -3.78
CA THR A 117 11.30 -6.03 -3.17
C THR A 117 11.99 -7.33 -3.60
N GLY A 118 12.46 -7.40 -4.85
CA GLY A 118 13.10 -8.59 -5.42
C GLY A 118 14.60 -8.46 -5.68
N HIS A 119 15.22 -7.33 -5.34
CA HIS A 119 16.60 -7.00 -5.71
C HIS A 119 17.31 -6.26 -4.58
N ASP A 120 18.62 -6.44 -4.47
CA ASP A 120 19.42 -5.73 -3.45
C ASP A 120 19.57 -4.23 -3.72
N ALA A 121 19.35 -3.82 -4.98
CA ALA A 121 19.40 -2.44 -5.42
C ALA A 121 18.44 -2.17 -6.59
N ALA A 122 17.98 -0.93 -6.71
CA ALA A 122 17.18 -0.43 -7.83
C ALA A 122 17.56 1.01 -8.16
N ARG A 123 17.57 1.38 -9.46
CA ARG A 123 17.88 2.75 -9.90
C ARG A 123 16.63 3.59 -10.07
N LEU A 124 16.68 4.79 -9.49
CA LEU A 124 15.73 5.87 -9.69
C LEU A 124 16.29 6.83 -10.73
N THR A 125 15.72 6.81 -11.93
CA THR A 125 16.15 7.66 -13.05
C THR A 125 15.04 8.59 -13.53
N ALA A 126 15.31 9.89 -13.64
CA ALA A 126 14.40 10.88 -14.20
C ALA A 126 15.17 12.04 -14.85
N THR A 127 14.58 12.65 -15.88
CA THR A 127 15.01 13.95 -16.39
C THR A 127 13.90 14.93 -16.12
N LEU A 128 14.20 15.98 -15.35
CA LEU A 128 13.25 17.00 -14.95
C LEU A 128 13.05 18.02 -16.07
N SER A 129 12.00 18.84 -15.95
CA SER A 129 11.65 19.84 -16.94
C SER A 129 12.74 20.91 -17.20
N ASP A 130 13.60 21.15 -16.22
CA ASP A 130 14.75 22.06 -16.32
C ASP A 130 16.01 21.40 -16.93
N GLY A 131 15.91 20.12 -17.30
CA GLY A 131 17.01 19.33 -17.85
C GLY A 131 17.88 18.64 -16.80
N THR A 132 17.61 18.84 -15.50
CA THR A 132 18.32 18.14 -14.42
C THR A 132 18.10 16.64 -14.53
N HIS A 133 19.19 15.87 -14.52
CA HIS A 133 19.13 14.41 -14.55
C HIS A 133 19.33 13.85 -13.14
N VAL A 134 18.33 13.13 -12.66
CA VAL A 134 18.38 12.34 -11.43
C VAL A 134 18.68 10.91 -11.84
N ASP A 135 19.79 10.37 -11.36
CA ASP A 135 20.17 8.97 -11.54
C ASP A 135 20.85 8.48 -10.26
N LEU A 136 20.06 7.82 -9.42
CA LEU A 136 20.46 7.37 -8.10
C LEU A 136 20.22 5.88 -7.96
N GLU A 137 21.13 5.18 -7.28
CA GLU A 137 20.95 3.79 -6.88
C GLU A 137 20.46 3.74 -5.43
N LEU A 138 19.29 3.14 -5.22
CA LEU A 138 18.73 2.85 -3.90
C LEU A 138 19.02 1.39 -3.57
N THR A 139 19.68 1.13 -2.45
CA THR A 139 19.95 -0.22 -1.94
C THR A 139 19.02 -0.57 -0.77
N ASN A 140 18.89 -1.86 -0.47
CA ASN A 140 18.15 -2.31 0.72
C ASN A 140 18.70 -1.71 2.02
N GLU A 141 20.02 -1.52 2.12
CA GLU A 141 20.66 -0.91 3.30
C GLU A 141 20.28 0.55 3.49
N VAL A 142 20.09 1.30 2.39
CA VAL A 142 19.66 2.71 2.45
C VAL A 142 18.16 2.84 2.70
N PHE A 143 17.38 1.85 2.25
CA PHE A 143 15.92 1.85 2.42
C PHE A 143 15.47 1.52 3.86
N MET A 144 16.22 0.65 4.56
CA MET A 144 15.94 0.18 5.93
C MET A 144 16.41 1.16 7.00
#